data_AF-A0A7W8ZRX4-F1
#
_entry.id   AF-A0A7W8ZRX4-F1
#
_cell.length_a   1.000
_cell.length_b   1.000
_cell.length_c   1.000
_cell.angle_alpha   90.00
_cell.angle_beta   90.00
_cell.angle_gamma   90.00
#
_symmetry.space_group_name_H-M   'P 1'
#
loop_
_entity.id
_entity.type
_entity.pdbx_description
1 polymer ?
#
loop_
_entity_poly.entity_id
_entity_poly.type
_entity_poly.pdbx_seq_one_letter_code
_entity_poly.pdbx_strand_id
1 'polypeptide(L)'
;MKRINDQQIIVPLEFNVACAIYKIEIAEVLQVFVDHVTLYDTMSDFYNEGFSEATRTIGSYVREKRKRPVQSKAMRNCRTLLISCLSNIKVLATKKAGLTSVKRKKTRPLVNMIFEAMERVYTISDTLYLDEYSAIKLSKDFCVLCEAHNCYPKEFLEYFMGRISVADAHAHKGLKLIYDNYTFSFFSNIADGFGRDTTEIFDLTDTELDFYERMEELHLELYIIRDLRERANILRGLYLLHYQAITQN
;
A
#
# COMPACT_ATOMS: atom_id res chain seq x y z
N MET A 1 6.11 26.61 22.16
CA MET A 1 5.15 25.84 21.33
C MET A 1 5.87 24.57 20.87
N LYS A 2 5.37 23.40 21.29
CA LYS A 2 5.97 22.09 20.96
C LYS A 2 5.86 21.87 19.45
N ARG A 3 6.98 21.57 18.78
CA ARG A 3 6.97 20.95 17.45
C ARG A 3 6.35 19.57 17.64
N ILE A 4 5.05 19.45 17.43
CA ILE A 4 4.43 18.14 17.24
C ILE A 4 5.12 17.55 16.01
N ASN A 5 5.58 16.32 16.14
CA ASN A 5 6.47 15.66 15.22
C ASN A 5 5.72 15.44 13.88
N ASP A 6 5.81 16.40 12.95
CA ASP A 6 5.11 16.39 11.64
C ASP A 6 5.47 15.19 10.75
N GLN A 7 6.30 14.26 11.23
CA GLN A 7 6.74 13.05 10.53
C GLN A 7 6.16 11.74 11.07
N GLN A 8 5.43 11.75 12.20
CA GLN A 8 4.84 10.51 12.71
C GLN A 8 3.71 10.05 11.78
N ILE A 9 3.79 8.80 11.33
CA ILE A 9 2.74 8.16 10.54
C ILE A 9 1.56 7.83 11.45
N ILE A 10 0.36 8.18 11.02
CA ILE A 10 -0.89 7.79 11.69
C ILE A 10 -1.38 6.49 11.07
N VAL A 11 -1.36 5.41 11.84
CA VAL A 11 -1.90 4.12 11.39
C VAL A 11 -3.40 4.05 11.68
N PRO A 12 -4.27 3.91 10.66
CA PRO A 12 -5.70 3.75 10.86
C PRO A 12 -6.05 2.47 11.64
N LEU A 13 -7.05 2.54 12.52
CA LEU A 13 -7.49 1.38 13.31
C LEU A 13 -7.90 0.18 12.43
N GLU A 14 -8.61 0.42 11.32
CA GLU A 14 -9.01 -0.63 10.38
C GLU A 14 -7.80 -1.39 9.80
N PHE A 15 -6.69 -0.69 9.58
CA PHE A 15 -5.46 -1.31 9.09
C PHE A 15 -4.75 -2.11 10.20
N ASN A 16 -4.71 -1.60 11.44
CA ASN A 16 -4.22 -2.38 12.59
C ASN A 16 -5.00 -3.68 12.78
N VAL A 17 -6.33 -3.59 12.71
CA VAL A 17 -7.23 -4.75 12.80
C VAL A 17 -6.96 -5.72 11.65
N ALA A 18 -6.78 -5.23 10.43
CA ALA A 18 -6.43 -6.07 9.27
C ALA A 18 -5.11 -6.82 9.49
N CYS A 19 -4.04 -6.10 9.86
CA CYS A 19 -2.73 -6.66 10.16
C CYS A 19 -2.80 -7.74 11.25
N ALA A 20 -3.57 -7.50 12.33
CA ALA A 20 -3.75 -8.48 13.40
C ALA A 20 -4.48 -9.75 12.94
N ILE A 21 -5.59 -9.61 12.20
CA ILE A 21 -6.36 -10.76 11.67
C ILE A 21 -5.50 -11.65 10.78
N TYR A 22 -4.64 -11.06 9.96
CA TYR A 22 -3.79 -11.81 9.04
C TYR A 22 -2.38 -12.09 9.59
N LYS A 23 -2.11 -11.74 10.85
CA LYS A 23 -0.81 -11.90 11.52
C LYS A 23 0.35 -11.36 10.68
N ILE A 24 0.24 -10.09 10.25
CA ILE A 24 1.26 -9.42 9.44
C ILE A 24 1.69 -8.15 10.13
N GLU A 25 3.00 -7.96 10.25
CA GLU A 25 3.57 -6.75 10.80
C GLU A 25 3.30 -5.55 9.89
N ILE A 26 2.94 -4.42 10.50
CA ILE A 26 2.67 -3.16 9.76
C ILE A 26 3.90 -2.76 8.95
N ALA A 27 5.09 -2.86 9.54
CA ALA A 27 6.35 -2.55 8.88
C ALA A 27 6.58 -3.42 7.64
N GLU A 28 6.26 -4.73 7.71
CA GLU A 28 6.38 -5.68 6.60
C GLU A 28 5.48 -5.25 5.44
N VAL A 29 4.19 -5.01 5.71
CA VAL A 29 3.22 -4.59 4.69
C VAL A 29 3.67 -3.30 4.00
N LEU A 30 4.09 -2.30 4.78
CA LEU A 30 4.50 -1.00 4.24
C LEU A 30 5.81 -1.10 3.46
N GLN A 31 6.76 -1.94 3.89
CA GLN A 31 7.99 -2.18 3.15
C GLN A 31 7.70 -2.85 1.81
N VAL A 32 6.86 -3.91 1.79
CA VAL A 32 6.44 -4.58 0.56
C VAL A 32 5.73 -3.59 -0.38
N PHE A 33 4.85 -2.72 0.13
CA PHE A 33 4.22 -1.67 -0.66
C PHE A 33 5.25 -0.75 -1.32
N VAL A 34 6.18 -0.19 -0.54
CA VAL A 34 7.23 0.71 -1.03
C VAL A 34 8.12 0.06 -2.09
N ASP A 35 8.44 -1.22 -1.95
CA ASP A 35 9.28 -1.97 -2.88
C ASP A 35 8.56 -2.35 -4.18
N HIS A 36 7.22 -2.38 -4.16
CA HIS A 36 6.38 -2.69 -5.32
C HIS A 36 5.88 -1.45 -6.07
N VAL A 37 6.08 -0.25 -5.52
CA VAL A 37 5.87 1.00 -6.26
C VAL A 37 7.02 1.21 -7.24
N THR A 38 6.72 1.24 -8.55
CA THR A 38 7.74 1.54 -9.57
C THR A 38 7.28 2.57 -10.58
N LEU A 39 8.20 3.39 -11.07
CA LEU A 39 7.95 4.30 -12.19
C LEU A 39 7.61 3.55 -13.48
N TYR A 40 8.16 2.34 -13.67
CA TYR A 40 7.85 1.52 -14.84
C TYR A 40 6.35 1.17 -14.89
N ASP A 41 5.80 0.70 -13.76
CA ASP A 41 4.39 0.27 -13.69
C ASP A 41 3.42 1.47 -13.70
N THR A 42 3.88 2.71 -13.47
CA THR A 42 3.05 3.91 -13.70
C THR A 42 2.73 4.14 -15.19
N MET A 43 3.56 3.60 -16.08
CA MET A 43 3.50 3.82 -17.53
C MET A 43 3.20 2.54 -18.32
N SER A 44 3.09 1.40 -17.65
CA SER A 44 2.83 0.12 -18.31
C SER A 44 1.34 -0.09 -18.48
N ASP A 45 0.94 -0.44 -19.71
CA ASP A 45 -0.44 -0.85 -19.99
C ASP A 45 -0.69 -2.32 -19.59
N PHE A 46 0.37 -3.06 -19.26
CA PHE A 46 0.28 -4.45 -18.86
C PHE A 46 0.13 -4.56 -17.35
N TYR A 47 -0.88 -5.31 -16.93
CA TYR A 47 -1.05 -5.67 -15.53
C TYR A 47 0.10 -6.58 -15.08
N ASN A 48 0.75 -6.17 -13.99
CA ASN A 48 1.78 -6.91 -13.28
C ASN A 48 1.36 -6.96 -11.82
N GLU A 49 0.99 -8.15 -11.36
CA GLU A 49 0.51 -8.41 -10.00
C GLU A 49 1.46 -7.85 -8.94
N GLY A 50 0.88 -7.24 -7.90
CA GLY A 50 1.58 -6.54 -6.83
C GLY A 50 2.01 -5.13 -7.25
N PHE A 51 2.76 -5.03 -8.35
CA PHE A 51 3.33 -3.76 -8.81
C PHE A 51 2.29 -2.79 -9.35
N SER A 52 1.29 -3.30 -10.07
CA SER A 52 0.25 -2.49 -10.67
C SER A 52 -0.64 -1.88 -9.60
N GLU A 53 -1.02 -2.64 -8.59
CA GLU A 53 -1.88 -2.21 -7.49
C GLU A 53 -1.18 -1.18 -6.61
N ALA A 54 0.07 -1.48 -6.19
CA ALA A 54 0.86 -0.56 -5.39
C ALA A 54 1.03 0.78 -6.11
N THR A 55 1.40 0.73 -7.38
CA THR A 55 1.62 1.94 -8.19
C THR A 55 0.32 2.68 -8.53
N ARG A 56 -0.78 1.96 -8.79
CA ARG A 56 -2.10 2.57 -9.02
C ARG A 56 -2.65 3.24 -7.77
N THR A 57 -2.32 2.74 -6.58
CA THR A 57 -2.68 3.37 -5.30
C THR A 57 -2.06 4.78 -5.20
N ILE A 58 -0.78 4.92 -5.53
CA ILE A 58 -0.11 6.23 -5.65
C ILE A 58 -0.85 7.13 -6.66
N GLY A 59 -1.18 6.58 -7.83
CA GLY A 59 -1.94 7.30 -8.86
C GLY A 59 -3.32 7.77 -8.38
N SER A 60 -4.05 6.95 -7.61
CA SER A 60 -5.35 7.29 -7.04
C SER A 60 -5.25 8.42 -6.03
N TYR A 61 -4.29 8.36 -5.10
CA TYR A 61 -4.02 9.46 -4.17
C TYR A 61 -3.74 10.77 -4.90
N VAL A 62 -2.86 10.73 -5.91
CA VAL A 62 -2.49 11.92 -6.68
C VAL A 62 -3.71 12.50 -7.40
N ARG A 63 -4.61 11.67 -7.93
CA ARG A 63 -5.86 12.12 -8.58
C ARG A 63 -6.83 12.73 -7.57
N GLU A 64 -7.06 12.08 -6.43
CA GLU A 64 -7.99 12.57 -5.41
C GLU A 64 -7.54 13.90 -4.79
N LYS A 65 -6.23 14.05 -4.54
CA LYS A 65 -5.68 15.28 -3.95
C LYS A 65 -5.66 16.47 -4.91
N ARG A 66 -5.72 16.27 -6.24
CA ARG A 66 -5.33 17.32 -7.20
C ARG A 66 -6.41 17.73 -8.19
N LYS A 67 -6.75 19.02 -8.15
CA LYS A 67 -7.50 19.75 -9.20
C LYS A 67 -6.60 20.37 -10.28
N ARG A 68 -5.27 20.40 -10.13
CA ARG A 68 -4.31 21.04 -11.06
C ARG A 68 -2.96 20.31 -11.17
N PRO A 69 -2.25 20.42 -12.31
CA PRO A 69 -0.92 19.83 -12.48
C PRO A 69 0.09 20.50 -11.55
N VAL A 70 0.90 19.68 -10.87
CA VAL A 70 1.89 20.16 -9.92
C VAL A 70 3.23 20.35 -10.62
N GLN A 71 3.79 21.55 -10.46
CA GLN A 71 5.19 21.78 -10.76
C GLN A 71 6.01 21.29 -9.56
N SER A 72 6.65 20.14 -9.70
CA SER A 72 7.54 19.60 -8.67
C SER A 72 8.66 20.60 -8.40
N LYS A 73 8.92 20.91 -7.12
CA LYS A 73 10.02 21.80 -6.72
C LYS A 73 11.36 21.10 -6.92
N ALA A 74 11.45 19.85 -6.50
CA ALA A 74 12.63 18.99 -6.59
C ALA A 74 13.11 18.74 -8.02
N MET A 75 12.18 18.76 -8.99
CA MET A 75 12.47 18.44 -10.38
C MET A 75 12.75 19.66 -11.25
N ARG A 76 12.81 20.89 -10.69
CA ARG A 76 12.99 22.12 -11.50
C ARG A 76 14.32 22.12 -12.24
N ASN A 77 15.40 21.79 -11.54
CA ASN A 77 16.76 21.88 -12.07
C ASN A 77 17.17 20.66 -12.90
N CYS A 78 16.50 19.51 -12.70
CA CYS A 78 16.74 18.29 -13.46
C CYS A 78 15.63 17.99 -14.49
N ARG A 79 14.77 18.97 -14.83
CA ARG A 79 13.57 18.76 -15.66
C ARG A 79 13.86 18.09 -17.01
N THR A 80 14.91 18.51 -17.71
CA THR A 80 15.28 17.94 -19.01
C THR A 80 15.71 16.48 -18.88
N LEU A 81 16.50 16.17 -17.85
CA LEU A 81 16.92 14.80 -17.55
C LEU A 81 15.72 13.93 -17.16
N LEU A 82 14.83 14.45 -16.32
CA LEU A 82 13.59 13.78 -15.93
C LEU A 82 12.78 13.41 -17.17
N ILE A 83 12.48 14.36 -18.06
CA ILE A 83 11.70 14.12 -19.27
C ILE A 83 12.37 13.06 -20.16
N SER A 84 13.69 13.14 -20.33
CA SER A 84 14.46 12.15 -21.11
C SER A 84 14.35 10.74 -20.50
N CYS A 85 14.56 10.61 -19.19
CA CYS A 85 14.48 9.34 -18.49
C CYS A 85 13.07 8.76 -18.51
N LEU A 86 12.04 9.58 -18.24
CA LEU A 86 10.63 9.17 -18.30
C LEU A 86 10.23 8.73 -19.71
N SER A 87 10.72 9.40 -20.76
CA SER A 87 10.49 8.98 -22.15
C SER A 87 11.07 7.59 -22.40
N ASN A 88 12.30 7.33 -21.98
CA ASN A 88 12.94 6.02 -22.11
C ASN A 88 12.24 4.93 -21.30
N ILE A 89 11.79 5.25 -20.08
CA ILE A 89 10.98 4.34 -19.25
C ILE A 89 9.68 4.00 -19.97
N LYS A 90 8.99 5.01 -20.52
CA LYS A 90 7.75 4.81 -21.29
C LYS A 90 7.95 3.89 -22.49
N VAL A 91 9.02 4.08 -23.25
CA VAL A 91 9.36 3.22 -24.40
C VAL A 91 9.53 1.75 -23.95
N LEU A 92 10.16 1.52 -22.81
CA LEU A 92 10.30 0.17 -22.25
C LEU A 92 8.96 -0.38 -21.74
N ALA A 93 8.14 0.45 -21.10
CA ALA A 93 6.88 0.05 -20.47
C ALA A 93 5.78 -0.32 -21.48
N THR A 94 5.76 0.33 -22.64
CA THR A 94 4.80 0.06 -23.72
C THR A 94 5.26 -1.01 -24.71
N LYS A 95 6.52 -1.45 -24.63
CA LYS A 95 7.06 -2.49 -25.51
C LYS A 95 6.41 -3.84 -25.23
N LYS A 96 5.70 -4.39 -26.22
CA LYS A 96 5.04 -5.71 -26.13
C LYS A 96 6.02 -6.86 -25.90
N ALA A 97 7.17 -6.84 -26.58
CA ALA A 97 8.13 -7.94 -26.52
C ALA A 97 9.01 -7.91 -25.26
N GLY A 98 9.29 -9.09 -24.71
CA GLY A 98 10.22 -9.31 -23.60
C GLY A 98 9.56 -9.40 -22.23
N LEU A 99 10.24 -10.08 -21.30
CA LEU A 99 9.77 -10.28 -19.92
C LEU A 99 9.67 -8.95 -19.16
N THR A 100 8.54 -8.70 -18.48
CA THR A 100 8.30 -7.48 -17.70
C THR A 100 9.37 -7.26 -16.64
N SER A 101 9.77 -8.30 -15.90
CA SER A 101 10.82 -8.22 -14.87
C SER A 101 12.16 -7.72 -15.43
N VAL A 102 12.53 -8.16 -16.63
CA VAL A 102 13.75 -7.71 -17.33
C VAL A 102 13.62 -6.26 -17.78
N LYS A 103 12.46 -5.86 -18.32
CA LYS A 103 12.19 -4.48 -18.73
C LYS A 103 12.24 -3.52 -17.54
N ARG A 104 11.61 -3.88 -16.41
CA ARG A 104 11.67 -3.14 -15.14
C ARG A 104 13.10 -3.08 -14.59
N LYS A 105 13.88 -4.15 -14.66
CA LYS A 105 15.30 -4.10 -14.27
C LYS A 105 16.09 -3.10 -15.11
N LYS A 106 15.79 -2.97 -16.41
CA LYS A 106 16.43 -2.00 -17.31
C LYS A 106 16.04 -0.55 -17.02
N THR A 107 14.94 -0.27 -16.32
CA THR A 107 14.61 1.11 -15.92
C THR A 107 15.33 1.57 -14.68
N ARG A 108 15.85 0.67 -13.83
CA ARG A 108 16.55 1.02 -12.59
C ARG A 108 17.67 2.05 -12.77
N PRO A 109 18.57 1.96 -13.77
CA PRO A 109 19.57 3.00 -14.00
C PRO A 109 18.97 4.37 -14.34
N LEU A 110 17.84 4.41 -15.05
CA LEU A 110 17.13 5.65 -15.39
C LEU A 110 16.52 6.30 -14.14
N VAL A 111 15.90 5.50 -13.28
CA VAL A 111 15.37 5.95 -11.98
C VAL A 111 16.49 6.46 -11.09
N ASN A 112 17.62 5.75 -11.03
CA ASN A 112 18.80 6.18 -10.29
C ASN A 112 19.29 7.56 -10.77
N MET A 113 19.39 7.78 -12.09
CA MET A 113 19.80 9.10 -12.62
C MET A 113 18.86 10.22 -12.20
N ILE A 114 17.54 9.99 -12.19
CA ILE A 114 16.57 10.97 -11.71
C ILE A 114 16.79 11.22 -10.20
N PHE A 115 16.90 10.15 -9.42
CA PHE A 115 17.05 10.20 -7.98
C PHE A 115 18.32 10.95 -7.54
N GLU A 116 19.45 10.73 -8.19
CA GLU A 116 20.70 11.44 -7.86
C GLU A 116 20.68 12.91 -8.31
N ALA A 117 19.85 13.26 -9.30
CA ALA A 117 19.79 14.62 -9.86
C ALA A 117 18.71 15.52 -9.24
N MET A 118 17.72 14.95 -8.55
CA MET A 118 16.62 15.72 -7.96
C MET A 118 17.06 16.41 -6.67
N GLU A 119 16.57 17.62 -6.44
CA GLU A 119 16.75 18.30 -5.16
C GLU A 119 15.73 17.75 -4.15
N ARG A 120 16.14 16.81 -3.30
CA ARG A 120 15.23 16.13 -2.36
C ARG A 120 14.67 17.12 -1.33
N VAL A 121 13.36 17.33 -1.35
CA VAL A 121 12.63 18.22 -0.42
C VAL A 121 11.72 17.41 0.50
N TYR A 122 11.05 16.39 -0.02
CA TYR A 122 10.08 15.55 0.70
C TYR A 122 10.69 14.22 1.17
N THR A 123 11.76 13.75 0.53
CA THR A 123 12.48 12.51 0.85
C THR A 123 13.95 12.80 1.17
N ILE A 124 14.20 13.67 2.15
CA ILE A 124 15.56 14.04 2.58
C ILE A 124 16.32 12.82 3.12
N SER A 125 15.60 11.96 3.83
CA SER A 125 16.06 10.65 4.29
C SER A 125 15.41 9.56 3.45
N ASP A 126 16.18 8.50 3.14
CA ASP A 126 15.68 7.29 2.49
C ASP A 126 15.14 6.28 3.53
N THR A 127 15.08 6.67 4.81
CA THR A 127 14.53 5.88 5.91
C THR A 127 13.44 6.67 6.61
N LEU A 128 12.30 6.01 6.83
CA LEU A 128 11.14 6.54 7.54
C LEU A 128 10.88 5.68 8.78
N TYR A 129 11.03 6.27 9.96
CA TYR A 129 10.78 5.58 11.22
C TYR A 129 9.28 5.54 11.51
N LEU A 130 8.76 4.35 11.82
CA LEU A 130 7.38 4.16 12.28
C LEU A 130 7.30 4.35 13.80
N ASP A 131 8.28 3.78 14.50
CA ASP A 131 8.49 3.89 15.94
C ASP A 131 10.01 3.87 16.27
N GLU A 132 10.35 3.59 17.53
CA GLU A 132 11.74 3.55 18.00
C GLU A 132 12.55 2.34 17.49
N TYR A 133 11.87 1.28 17.03
CA TYR A 133 12.43 -0.01 16.68
C TYR A 133 12.19 -0.41 15.22
N SER A 134 11.15 0.14 14.59
CA SER A 134 10.75 -0.20 13.23
C SER A 134 10.88 0.99 12.27
N ALA A 135 11.45 0.70 11.10
CA ALA A 135 11.68 1.68 10.06
C ALA A 135 11.50 1.07 8.67
N ILE A 136 10.99 1.88 7.75
CA ILE A 136 10.82 1.53 6.34
C ILE A 136 11.95 2.18 5.54
N LYS A 137 12.56 1.39 4.66
CA LYS A 137 13.52 1.90 3.68
C LYS A 137 12.78 2.27 2.40
N LEU A 138 12.86 3.55 2.04
CA LEU A 138 12.24 4.08 0.84
C LEU A 138 13.01 3.64 -0.41
N SER A 139 12.31 3.00 -1.35
CA SER A 139 12.89 2.67 -2.65
C SER A 139 13.12 3.95 -3.47
N LYS A 140 14.12 3.94 -4.36
CA LYS A 140 14.42 5.11 -5.19
C LYS A 140 13.24 5.49 -6.09
N ASP A 141 12.51 4.50 -6.62
CA ASP A 141 11.27 4.71 -7.35
C ASP A 141 10.23 5.46 -6.49
N PHE A 142 10.01 5.01 -5.26
CA PHE A 142 9.10 5.65 -4.31
C PHE A 142 9.51 7.09 -4.00
N CYS A 143 10.79 7.34 -3.73
CA CYS A 143 11.31 8.68 -3.48
C CYS A 143 11.10 9.61 -4.70
N VAL A 144 11.43 9.14 -5.91
CA VAL A 144 11.23 9.94 -7.12
C VAL A 144 9.75 10.29 -7.31
N LEU A 145 8.83 9.36 -7.03
CA LEU A 145 7.39 9.63 -7.10
C LEU A 145 6.94 10.64 -6.03
N CYS A 146 7.42 10.53 -4.79
CA CYS A 146 7.18 11.52 -3.74
C CYS A 146 7.59 12.93 -4.18
N GLU A 147 8.80 13.07 -4.70
CA GLU A 147 9.36 14.35 -5.16
C GLU A 147 8.65 14.88 -6.41
N ALA A 148 8.37 14.02 -7.39
CA ALA A 148 7.60 14.38 -8.58
C ALA A 148 6.19 14.85 -8.22
N HIS A 149 5.63 14.31 -7.14
CA HIS A 149 4.31 14.65 -6.64
C HIS A 149 4.29 15.61 -5.44
N ASN A 150 5.40 16.27 -5.10
CA ASN A 150 5.47 17.20 -3.96
C ASN A 150 4.74 16.64 -2.71
N CYS A 151 5.00 15.37 -2.39
CA CYS A 151 4.24 14.60 -1.42
C CYS A 151 5.20 13.95 -0.44
N TYR A 152 4.93 14.06 0.86
CA TYR A 152 5.72 13.34 1.84
C TYR A 152 5.42 11.84 1.78
N PRO A 153 6.42 10.96 1.99
CA PRO A 153 6.24 9.52 2.05
C PRO A 153 5.06 9.08 2.93
N LYS A 154 4.95 9.67 4.12
CA LYS A 154 3.87 9.37 5.07
C LYS A 154 2.48 9.52 4.46
N GLU A 155 2.27 10.51 3.59
CA GLU A 155 0.93 10.79 3.07
C GLU A 155 0.47 9.69 2.10
N PHE A 156 1.39 9.10 1.34
CA PHE A 156 1.08 7.95 0.51
C PHE A 156 0.85 6.69 1.33
N LEU A 157 1.63 6.49 2.40
CA LEU A 157 1.49 5.33 3.29
C LEU A 157 0.18 5.40 4.09
N GLU A 158 -0.15 6.56 4.65
CA GLU A 158 -1.42 6.81 5.34
C GLU A 158 -2.61 6.63 4.41
N TYR A 159 -2.50 7.07 3.15
CA TYR A 159 -3.53 6.80 2.15
C TYR A 159 -3.65 5.31 1.85
N PHE A 160 -2.53 4.61 1.62
CA PHE A 160 -2.51 3.17 1.39
C PHE A 160 -3.23 2.42 2.54
N MET A 161 -2.82 2.68 3.78
CA MET A 161 -3.43 2.06 4.97
C MET A 161 -4.91 2.43 5.11
N GLY A 162 -5.27 3.69 4.86
CA GLY A 162 -6.64 4.20 4.98
C GLY A 162 -7.62 3.61 3.97
N ARG A 163 -7.14 2.93 2.93
CA ARG A 163 -7.98 2.23 1.94
C ARG A 163 -8.21 0.77 2.27
N ILE A 164 -7.70 0.27 3.39
CA ILE A 164 -7.79 -1.14 3.78
C ILE A 164 -8.84 -1.29 4.88
N SER A 165 -9.89 -2.05 4.57
CA SER A 165 -10.89 -2.51 5.55
C SER A 165 -11.32 -3.93 5.17
N VAL A 166 -11.00 -4.88 6.05
CA VAL A 166 -11.36 -6.30 5.88
C VAL A 166 -12.88 -6.48 5.98
N ALA A 167 -13.52 -5.72 6.88
CA ALA A 167 -14.97 -5.72 7.04
C ALA A 167 -15.69 -5.33 5.74
N ASP A 168 -15.25 -4.24 5.09
CA ASP A 168 -15.85 -3.79 3.83
C ASP A 168 -15.63 -4.83 2.73
N ALA A 169 -14.42 -5.39 2.61
CA ALA A 169 -14.12 -6.41 1.60
C ALA A 169 -14.95 -7.69 1.79
N HIS A 170 -15.05 -8.19 3.03
CA HIS A 170 -15.84 -9.38 3.34
C HIS A 170 -17.34 -9.13 3.21
N ALA A 171 -17.82 -7.93 3.48
CA ALA A 171 -19.21 -7.55 3.24
C ALA A 171 -19.56 -7.61 1.74
N HIS A 172 -18.70 -7.02 0.87
CA HIS A 172 -18.88 -7.11 -0.58
C HIS A 172 -18.83 -8.56 -1.07
N LYS A 173 -17.85 -9.35 -0.61
CA LYS A 173 -17.71 -10.78 -0.97
C LYS A 173 -18.96 -11.57 -0.57
N GLY A 174 -19.46 -11.38 0.64
CA GLY A 174 -20.65 -12.06 1.15
C GLY A 174 -21.93 -11.72 0.36
N LEU A 175 -22.02 -10.51 -0.18
CA LEU A 175 -23.12 -10.07 -1.05
C LEU A 175 -22.87 -10.33 -2.54
N LYS A 176 -21.73 -10.93 -2.91
CA LYS A 176 -21.30 -11.13 -4.30
C LYS A 176 -21.25 -9.83 -5.12
N LEU A 177 -20.92 -8.72 -4.44
CA LEU A 177 -20.73 -7.42 -5.08
C LEU A 177 -19.27 -7.25 -5.51
N ILE A 178 -19.06 -6.46 -6.56
CA ILE A 178 -17.72 -6.08 -7.01
C ILE A 178 -17.11 -5.14 -5.97
N TYR A 179 -15.93 -5.48 -5.47
CA TYR A 179 -15.13 -4.62 -4.59
C TYR A 179 -13.93 -4.09 -5.36
N ASP A 180 -14.10 -2.96 -6.06
CA ASP A 180 -13.05 -2.36 -6.89
C ASP A 180 -12.09 -1.51 -6.04
N ASN A 181 -11.27 -2.19 -5.23
CA ASN A 181 -10.27 -1.56 -4.38
C ASN A 181 -8.91 -2.25 -4.56
N TYR A 182 -8.17 -1.82 -5.59
CA TYR A 182 -6.82 -2.33 -5.88
C TYR A 182 -5.86 -2.25 -4.68
N THR A 183 -6.03 -1.25 -3.82
CA THR A 183 -5.21 -1.10 -2.61
C THR A 183 -5.46 -2.25 -1.63
N PHE A 184 -6.73 -2.62 -1.43
CA PHE A 184 -7.07 -3.80 -0.65
C PHE A 184 -6.62 -5.09 -1.35
N SER A 185 -6.77 -5.19 -2.67
CA SER A 185 -6.26 -6.36 -3.42
C SER A 185 -4.76 -6.57 -3.22
N PHE A 186 -3.97 -5.50 -3.22
CA PHE A 186 -2.54 -5.57 -2.90
C PHE A 186 -2.29 -6.12 -1.49
N PHE A 187 -3.02 -5.60 -0.50
CA PHE A 187 -2.93 -6.07 0.88
C PHE A 187 -3.31 -7.56 0.99
N SER A 188 -4.39 -8.00 0.32
CA SER A 188 -4.78 -9.41 0.29
C SER A 188 -3.70 -10.30 -0.30
N ASN A 189 -3.05 -9.86 -1.39
CA ASN A 189 -1.94 -10.62 -1.95
C ASN A 189 -0.82 -10.81 -0.92
N ILE A 190 -0.46 -9.75 -0.18
CA ILE A 190 0.55 -9.84 0.90
C ILE A 190 0.09 -10.85 1.96
N ALA A 191 -1.17 -10.76 2.39
CA ALA A 191 -1.75 -11.68 3.35
C ALA A 191 -1.72 -13.13 2.90
N ASP A 192 -1.90 -13.38 1.60
CA ASP A 192 -1.82 -14.71 0.99
C ASP A 192 -0.36 -15.17 0.75
N GLY A 193 0.64 -14.41 1.21
CA GLY A 193 2.06 -14.77 1.17
C GLY A 193 2.90 -14.05 0.12
N PHE A 194 2.33 -13.11 -0.65
CA PHE A 194 3.08 -12.34 -1.64
C PHE A 194 4.16 -11.48 -0.98
N GLY A 195 5.42 -11.79 -1.27
CA GLY A 195 6.57 -11.06 -0.73
C GLY A 195 6.92 -11.41 0.72
N ARG A 196 6.28 -12.42 1.32
CA ARG A 196 6.61 -12.94 2.66
C ARG A 196 7.68 -14.03 2.59
N ASP A 197 8.43 -14.20 3.69
CA ASP A 197 9.30 -15.36 3.87
C ASP A 197 8.43 -16.55 4.31
N THR A 198 8.31 -17.57 3.47
CA THR A 198 7.32 -18.68 3.63
C THR A 198 7.72 -19.71 4.70
N THR A 199 8.63 -19.36 5.60
CA THR A 199 9.19 -20.27 6.60
C THR A 199 8.44 -20.24 7.94
N GLU A 200 7.54 -19.28 8.13
CA GLU A 200 6.74 -19.16 9.35
C GLU A 200 5.49 -20.07 9.28
N ILE A 201 5.42 -21.01 10.23
CA ILE A 201 4.23 -21.81 10.50
C ILE A 201 3.49 -21.10 11.64
N PHE A 202 2.29 -20.60 11.35
CA PHE A 202 1.45 -19.97 12.37
C PHE A 202 0.61 -21.02 13.09
N ASP A 203 0.92 -21.26 14.36
CA ASP A 203 0.00 -21.98 15.24
C ASP A 203 -1.18 -21.06 15.61
N LEU A 204 -2.37 -21.64 15.74
CA LEU A 204 -3.56 -20.93 16.17
C LEU A 204 -3.64 -20.93 17.70
N THR A 205 -3.85 -19.75 18.28
CA THR A 205 -4.15 -19.59 19.70
C THR A 205 -5.63 -19.90 19.98
N ASP A 206 -5.97 -20.18 21.24
CA ASP A 206 -7.36 -20.41 21.65
C ASP A 206 -8.27 -19.21 21.26
N THR A 207 -7.78 -17.98 21.43
CA THR A 207 -8.50 -16.76 21.02
C THR A 207 -8.77 -16.68 19.51
N GLU A 208 -7.90 -17.26 18.70
CA GLU A 208 -8.08 -17.31 17.25
C GLU A 208 -9.05 -18.42 16.84
N LEU A 209 -8.99 -19.57 17.52
CA LEU A 209 -9.99 -20.63 17.33
C LEU A 209 -11.40 -20.12 17.65
N ASP A 210 -11.58 -19.48 18.81
CA ASP A 210 -12.86 -18.84 19.21
C ASP A 210 -13.34 -17.82 18.16
N PHE A 211 -12.41 -17.05 17.59
CA PHE A 211 -12.73 -16.09 16.55
C PHE A 211 -13.21 -16.76 15.25
N TYR A 212 -12.56 -17.83 14.81
CA TYR A 212 -12.98 -18.56 13.61
C TYR A 212 -14.33 -19.25 13.82
N GLU A 213 -14.57 -19.85 14.98
CA GLU A 213 -15.88 -20.43 15.33
C GLU A 213 -16.98 -19.34 15.29
N ARG A 214 -16.74 -18.18 15.90
CA ARG A 214 -17.70 -17.08 15.86
C ARG A 214 -17.92 -16.53 14.45
N MET A 215 -16.89 -16.53 13.61
CA MET A 215 -17.00 -16.15 12.20
C MET A 215 -17.90 -17.10 11.40
N GLU A 216 -17.86 -18.40 11.69
CA GLU A 216 -18.75 -19.39 11.06
C GLU A 216 -20.21 -19.18 11.46
N GLU A 217 -20.48 -18.95 12.74
CA GLU A 217 -21.82 -18.60 13.22
C GLU A 217 -22.33 -17.30 12.58
N LEU A 218 -21.48 -16.27 12.56
CA LEU A 218 -21.82 -14.98 12.00
C LEU A 218 -22.13 -15.08 10.50
N HIS A 219 -21.49 -16.01 9.77
CA HIS A 219 -21.81 -16.24 8.37
C HIS A 219 -23.31 -16.56 8.15
N LEU A 220 -23.90 -17.34 9.05
CA LEU A 220 -25.32 -17.70 9.02
C LEU A 220 -26.20 -16.49 9.35
N GLU A 221 -25.85 -15.72 10.38
CA GLU A 221 -26.58 -14.50 10.78
C GLU A 221 -26.59 -13.47 9.64
N LEU A 222 -25.43 -13.26 9.01
CA LEU A 222 -25.28 -12.31 7.92
C LEU A 222 -25.98 -12.78 6.63
N TYR A 223 -26.37 -14.05 6.48
CA TYR A 223 -26.95 -14.57 5.23
C TYR A 223 -28.21 -13.80 4.80
N ILE A 224 -29.03 -13.38 5.76
CA ILE A 224 -30.27 -12.63 5.52
C ILE A 224 -30.05 -11.12 5.38
N ILE A 225 -28.91 -10.61 5.84
CA ILE A 225 -28.59 -9.18 5.81
C ILE A 225 -28.08 -8.81 4.41
N ARG A 226 -28.94 -8.13 3.64
CA ARG A 226 -28.65 -7.69 2.27
C ARG A 226 -28.10 -6.27 2.18
N ASP A 227 -28.22 -5.48 3.24
CA ASP A 227 -27.64 -4.14 3.29
C ASP A 227 -26.12 -4.23 3.48
N LEU A 228 -25.38 -3.62 2.55
CA LEU A 228 -23.92 -3.65 2.54
C LEU A 228 -23.32 -2.95 3.77
N ARG A 229 -23.90 -1.81 4.17
CA ARG A 229 -23.36 -0.99 5.25
C ARG A 229 -23.59 -1.65 6.61
N GLU A 230 -24.80 -2.17 6.82
CA GLU A 230 -25.16 -2.96 8.00
C GLU A 230 -24.24 -4.18 8.12
N ARG A 231 -24.08 -4.95 7.04
CA ARG A 231 -23.17 -6.11 7.01
C ARG A 231 -21.74 -5.73 7.35
N ALA A 232 -21.21 -4.66 6.75
CA ALA A 232 -19.87 -4.17 7.03
C ALA A 232 -19.70 -3.72 8.48
N ASN A 233 -20.71 -3.06 9.07
CA ASN A 233 -20.66 -2.62 10.47
C ASN A 233 -20.66 -3.79 11.45
N ILE A 234 -21.44 -4.84 11.20
CA ILE A 234 -21.46 -6.04 12.03
C ILE A 234 -20.09 -6.74 11.99
N LEU A 235 -19.53 -6.94 10.79
CA LEU A 235 -18.19 -7.51 10.62
C LEU A 235 -17.11 -6.67 11.31
N ARG A 236 -17.17 -5.34 11.16
CA ARG A 236 -16.26 -4.39 11.80
C ARG A 236 -16.31 -4.50 13.33
N GLY A 237 -17.51 -4.65 13.90
CA GLY A 237 -17.68 -4.86 15.34
C GLY A 237 -17.00 -6.15 15.81
N LEU A 238 -17.22 -7.27 15.13
CA LEU A 238 -16.59 -8.54 15.47
C LEU A 238 -15.05 -8.48 15.35
N TYR A 239 -14.53 -7.91 14.26
CA TYR A 239 -13.09 -7.76 14.03
C TYR A 239 -12.42 -6.87 15.07
N LEU A 240 -13.09 -5.79 15.48
CA LEU A 240 -12.57 -4.94 16.54
C LEU A 240 -12.51 -5.66 17.89
N LEU A 241 -13.53 -6.45 18.23
CA LEU A 241 -13.54 -7.24 19.47
C LEU A 241 -12.39 -8.24 19.49
N HIS A 242 -12.14 -8.94 18.37
CA HIS A 242 -11.02 -9.87 18.25
C HIS A 242 -9.67 -9.16 18.38
N TYR A 243 -9.49 -8.03 17.70
CA TYR A 243 -8.29 -7.20 17.82
C TYR A 243 -8.03 -6.75 19.27
N GLN A 244 -9.08 -6.33 19.98
CA GLN A 244 -8.98 -5.95 21.40
C GLN A 244 -8.60 -7.15 22.28
N ALA A 245 -9.13 -8.34 22.01
CA ALA A 245 -8.81 -9.54 22.76
C ALA A 245 -7.33 -9.95 22.58
N ILE A 246 -6.79 -9.85 21.36
CA ILE A 246 -5.37 -10.17 21.09
C ILE A 246 -4.43 -9.13 21.72
N THR A 247 -4.80 -7.85 21.69
CA THR A 247 -3.90 -6.76 22.13
C THR A 247 -3.91 -6.48 23.63
N GLN A 248 -4.88 -7.04 24.38
CA GLN A 248 -4.98 -6.88 25.83
C GLN A 248 -4.39 -8.07 26.63
N ASN A 249 -4.03 -9.16 25.94
CA ASN A 249 -3.31 -10.30 26.51
C ASN A 249 -1.80 -10.14 26.35
#